data_AF-A0A933SID3-F1
#
_entry.id   AF-A0A933SID3-F1
#
_cell.length_a   1.000
_cell.length_b   1.000
_cell.length_c   1.000
_cell.angle_alpha   90.00
_cell.angle_beta   90.00
_cell.angle_gamma   90.00
#
_symmetry.space_group_name_H-M   'P 1'
#
loop_
_entity.id
_entity.type
_entity.pdbx_description
1 polymer ?
#
loop_
_entity_poly.entity_id
_entity_poly.type
_entity_poly.pdbx_seq_one_letter_code
_entity_poly.pdbx_strand_id
1 'polypeptide(L)'
;MTEENTTPAGGVDVQSRTGGTLPLHRSLHTIISEEEFLKPLEETSLPFFRLALLPTIDKRIFNNRFYFNLMNEAEKLEVFLDDHGAKENRTWVYFRELVASIRNFAIAAFQLSHLLSRYHDYHPAEPEHSTEEFLAHGEEAMEYINGIVTALAGEAVEELKRRGCDIGMPSLAPGGFKEIVSRAKLPRNMETEVYKTSDRMIMHIVESYRKVAVRVNRERYGKKTPAEEFAKLIPARINETKVKILESALHNIQSEYDTHIRQTREEMGDPDLVSLRAFISAPMHLFEMARWLIHFYERHENDIHSDQSRDRIAGLVDKKIVLGLISDFGLFYAHRYMMMGKSVSEKVMTRLSRITRISVPVPKPAGFHARPAYYVTLVVEEHGTDAFLVVGDRKFDARSVLDLLEAGGVTADEGLEMVEFEGDERTLADIKLLADCNYCENEQIPKELYYIRVARNIMT
;
A
#
# COMPACT_ATOMS: atom_id res chain seq x y z
N MET A 1 -40.91 38.93 -58.33
CA MET A 1 -42.18 38.97 -59.08
C MET A 1 -42.10 37.85 -60.08
N THR A 2 -43.02 36.92 -60.23
CA THR A 2 -44.28 36.56 -59.55
C THR A 2 -44.63 35.20 -60.16
N GLU A 3 -45.23 34.34 -59.36
CA GLU A 3 -45.76 33.03 -59.76
C GLU A 3 -46.85 33.18 -60.85
N GLU A 4 -47.01 32.17 -61.69
CA GLU A 4 -48.18 31.25 -61.68
C GLU A 4 -48.24 30.41 -62.96
N ASN A 5 -48.51 29.11 -62.80
CA ASN A 5 -49.68 28.38 -63.34
C ASN A 5 -49.43 26.92 -63.80
N THR A 6 -50.23 26.05 -63.17
CA THR A 6 -51.02 24.90 -63.69
C THR A 6 -50.36 23.58 -64.13
N THR A 7 -50.53 22.55 -63.25
CA THR A 7 -51.12 21.19 -63.39
C THR A 7 -51.50 20.64 -64.79
N PRO A 8 -51.74 19.31 -65.04
CA PRO A 8 -51.81 18.15 -64.11
C PRO A 8 -51.31 16.73 -64.60
N ALA A 9 -51.31 15.80 -63.64
CA ALA A 9 -51.73 14.38 -63.67
C ALA A 9 -51.14 13.31 -64.65
N GLY A 10 -50.54 12.28 -64.04
CA GLY A 10 -51.00 10.88 -64.18
C GLY A 10 -50.12 9.93 -65.01
N GLY A 11 -49.57 8.89 -64.36
CA GLY A 11 -49.06 7.69 -65.06
C GLY A 11 -47.92 6.97 -64.34
N VAL A 12 -48.22 5.78 -63.83
CA VAL A 12 -47.37 4.86 -63.05
C VAL A 12 -46.37 4.15 -63.97
N ASP A 13 -45.07 4.11 -63.62
CA ASP A 13 -44.39 2.82 -63.38
C ASP A 13 -43.06 2.99 -62.63
N VAL A 14 -42.89 2.14 -61.62
CA VAL A 14 -41.83 2.19 -60.61
C VAL A 14 -40.82 1.10 -60.93
N GLN A 15 -39.58 1.48 -61.26
CA GLN A 15 -38.41 0.65 -60.99
C GLN A 15 -37.09 1.44 -60.89
N SER A 16 -36.46 1.27 -59.72
CA SER A 16 -35.02 1.38 -59.43
C SER A 16 -34.40 2.78 -59.25
N ARG A 17 -34.12 3.17 -57.99
CA ARG A 17 -32.82 2.94 -57.34
C ARG A 17 -32.72 3.66 -55.97
N THR A 18 -32.37 2.86 -54.98
CA THR A 18 -31.49 3.17 -53.83
C THR A 18 -31.92 4.26 -52.85
N GLY A 19 -32.87 3.93 -51.98
CA GLY A 19 -32.91 4.46 -50.61
C GLY A 19 -32.15 3.51 -49.69
N GLY A 20 -30.94 3.88 -49.29
CA GLY A 20 -30.17 3.17 -48.27
C GLY A 20 -30.84 3.35 -46.91
N THR A 21 -31.51 2.30 -46.42
CA THR A 21 -31.82 2.16 -45.01
C THR A 21 -30.52 2.03 -44.22
N LEU A 22 -30.23 3.04 -43.39
CA LEU A 22 -29.26 2.94 -42.31
C LEU A 22 -29.56 1.67 -41.49
N PRO A 23 -28.57 0.83 -41.18
CA PRO A 23 -28.81 -0.35 -40.38
C PRO A 23 -29.25 0.07 -38.99
N LEU A 24 -30.43 -0.41 -38.56
CA LEU A 24 -30.83 -0.44 -37.16
C LEU A 24 -29.66 -0.98 -36.35
N HIS A 25 -29.16 -0.17 -35.41
CA HIS A 25 -28.25 -0.63 -34.36
C HIS A 25 -28.91 -1.83 -33.66
N ARG A 26 -28.52 -3.05 -34.04
CA ARG A 26 -28.81 -4.23 -33.21
C ARG A 26 -28.00 -4.04 -31.94
N SER A 27 -28.68 -4.00 -30.79
CA SER A 27 -28.02 -4.21 -29.51
C SER A 27 -27.15 -5.46 -29.63
N LEU A 28 -25.84 -5.35 -29.36
CA LEU A 28 -24.91 -6.47 -29.37
C LEU A 28 -25.18 -7.46 -28.23
N HIS A 29 -26.05 -7.10 -27.30
CA HIS A 29 -26.41 -7.91 -26.13
C HIS A 29 -27.85 -8.42 -26.24
N THR A 30 -28.00 -9.75 -26.15
CA THR A 30 -29.28 -10.43 -25.94
C THR A 30 -29.68 -10.28 -24.47
N ILE A 31 -30.86 -9.73 -24.20
CA ILE A 31 -31.41 -9.65 -22.85
C ILE A 31 -32.06 -11.01 -22.54
N ILE A 32 -31.54 -11.71 -21.53
CA ILE A 32 -32.15 -12.94 -20.99
C ILE A 32 -33.08 -12.61 -19.82
N SER A 33 -34.06 -13.47 -19.57
CA SER A 33 -34.92 -13.38 -18.39
C SER A 33 -34.19 -13.80 -17.11
N GLU A 34 -34.70 -13.38 -15.95
CA GLU A 34 -34.15 -13.80 -14.66
C GLU A 34 -34.26 -15.32 -14.44
N GLU A 35 -35.28 -15.97 -15.01
CA GLU A 35 -35.45 -17.43 -14.97
C GLU A 35 -34.38 -18.15 -15.80
N GLU A 36 -34.07 -17.65 -17.00
CA GLU A 36 -33.01 -18.19 -17.85
C GLU A 36 -31.61 -18.00 -17.23
N PHE A 37 -31.46 -17.03 -16.33
CA PHE A 37 -30.21 -16.75 -15.62
C PHE A 37 -29.93 -17.72 -14.45
N LEU A 38 -30.96 -18.35 -13.87
CA LEU A 38 -30.80 -19.21 -12.69
C LEU A 38 -29.89 -20.41 -12.96
N LYS A 39 -30.13 -21.13 -14.06
CA LYS A 39 -29.37 -22.34 -14.40
C LYS A 39 -27.85 -22.09 -14.57
N PRO A 40 -27.39 -21.12 -15.39
CA PRO A 40 -25.96 -20.86 -15.51
C PRO A 40 -25.35 -20.31 -14.20
N LEU A 41 -26.14 -19.60 -13.38
CA LEU A 41 -25.71 -19.14 -12.06
C LEU A 41 -25.48 -20.30 -11.08
N GLU A 42 -26.37 -21.30 -11.05
CA GLU A 42 -26.22 -22.50 -10.21
C GLU A 42 -24.92 -23.24 -10.53
N GLU A 43 -24.68 -23.52 -11.81
CA GLU A 43 -23.48 -24.23 -12.27
C GLU A 43 -22.19 -23.46 -11.93
N THR A 44 -22.20 -22.13 -12.12
CA THR A 44 -21.03 -21.27 -11.91
C THR A 44 -20.74 -20.99 -10.44
N SER A 45 -21.77 -20.91 -9.60
CA SER A 45 -21.63 -20.56 -8.17
C SER A 45 -21.27 -21.76 -7.28
N LEU A 46 -21.50 -23.00 -7.74
CA LEU A 46 -21.28 -24.20 -6.93
C LEU A 46 -19.83 -24.37 -6.42
N PRO A 47 -18.76 -24.14 -7.21
CA PRO A 47 -17.39 -24.20 -6.71
C PRO A 47 -17.11 -23.15 -5.63
N PHE A 48 -17.64 -21.94 -5.79
CA PHE A 48 -17.51 -20.86 -4.82
C PHE A 48 -18.17 -21.24 -3.49
N PHE A 49 -19.42 -21.72 -3.48
CA PHE A 49 -20.11 -22.10 -2.24
C PHE A 49 -19.54 -23.35 -1.59
N ARG A 50 -19.01 -24.29 -2.39
CA ARG A 50 -18.24 -25.42 -1.86
C ARG A 50 -17.05 -24.98 -1.03
N LEU A 51 -16.47 -23.83 -1.32
CA LEU A 51 -15.35 -23.29 -0.55
C LEU A 51 -15.83 -22.41 0.60
N ALA A 52 -16.69 -21.43 0.30
CA ALA A 52 -17.15 -20.42 1.23
C ALA A 52 -17.86 -21.00 2.46
N LEU A 53 -18.47 -22.20 2.33
CA LEU A 53 -19.19 -22.87 3.41
C LEU A 53 -18.37 -23.93 4.16
N LEU A 54 -17.16 -24.30 3.71
CA LEU A 54 -16.33 -25.24 4.48
C LEU A 54 -16.04 -24.79 5.92
N PRO A 55 -15.86 -23.49 6.23
CA PRO A 55 -15.60 -23.05 7.60
C PRO A 55 -16.72 -23.37 8.58
N THR A 56 -17.95 -23.59 8.10
CA THR A 56 -19.08 -23.97 8.96
C THR A 56 -18.97 -25.41 9.46
N ILE A 57 -18.11 -26.23 8.84
CA ILE A 57 -17.83 -27.61 9.23
C ILE A 57 -16.53 -27.71 10.01
N ASP A 58 -15.47 -27.09 9.50
CA ASP A 58 -14.15 -27.13 10.12
C ASP A 58 -13.48 -25.76 10.03
N LYS A 59 -13.42 -25.04 11.16
CA LYS A 59 -12.74 -23.74 11.23
C LYS A 59 -11.22 -23.84 11.05
N ARG A 60 -10.62 -25.04 11.17
CA ARG A 60 -9.16 -25.23 11.01
C ARG A 60 -8.70 -25.15 9.55
N ILE A 61 -9.62 -25.01 8.61
CA ILE A 61 -9.28 -24.85 7.19
C ILE A 61 -8.75 -23.45 6.85
N PHE A 62 -8.97 -22.46 7.72
CA PHE A 62 -8.52 -21.09 7.47
C PHE A 62 -7.00 -21.06 7.39
N ASN A 63 -6.49 -20.87 6.17
CA ASN A 63 -5.09 -20.78 5.85
C ASN A 63 -4.89 -20.11 4.48
N ASN A 64 -3.64 -19.85 4.12
CA ASN A 64 -3.26 -19.26 2.83
C ASN A 64 -3.91 -19.95 1.62
N ARG A 65 -3.97 -21.29 1.63
CA ARG A 65 -4.52 -22.07 0.52
C ARG A 65 -6.04 -21.89 0.43
N PHE A 66 -6.75 -21.89 1.55
CA PHE A 66 -8.18 -21.61 1.58
C PHE A 66 -8.48 -20.23 0.98
N TYR A 67 -7.81 -19.19 1.46
CA TYR A 67 -8.04 -17.82 0.99
C TYR A 67 -7.69 -17.59 -0.47
N PHE A 68 -6.59 -18.18 -0.94
CA PHE A 68 -6.23 -18.17 -2.36
C PHE A 68 -7.31 -18.80 -3.25
N ASN A 69 -7.89 -19.93 -2.86
CA ASN A 69 -8.95 -20.55 -3.66
C ASN A 69 -10.26 -19.75 -3.55
N LEU A 70 -10.61 -19.26 -2.37
CA LEU A 70 -11.82 -18.48 -2.15
C LEU A 70 -11.81 -17.18 -2.98
N MET A 71 -10.70 -16.42 -3.00
CA MET A 71 -10.62 -15.20 -3.80
C MET A 71 -10.77 -15.47 -5.29
N ASN A 72 -10.18 -16.55 -5.82
CA ASN A 72 -10.23 -16.91 -7.23
C ASN A 72 -11.64 -17.34 -7.65
N GLU A 73 -12.32 -18.17 -6.86
CA GLU A 73 -13.70 -18.56 -7.15
C GLU A 73 -14.68 -17.40 -6.98
N ALA A 74 -14.45 -16.50 -6.01
CA ALA A 74 -15.24 -15.29 -5.86
C ALA A 74 -15.06 -14.33 -7.06
N GLU A 75 -13.84 -14.18 -7.57
CA GLU A 75 -13.55 -13.37 -8.76
C GLU A 75 -14.24 -13.93 -10.01
N LYS A 76 -14.15 -15.24 -10.26
CA LYS A 76 -14.85 -15.88 -11.38
C LYS A 76 -16.36 -15.64 -11.31
N LEU A 77 -16.95 -15.79 -10.12
CA LEU A 77 -18.37 -15.57 -9.91
C LEU A 77 -18.74 -14.09 -10.08
N GLU A 78 -17.94 -13.16 -9.55
CA GLU A 78 -18.16 -11.72 -9.73
C GLU A 78 -18.09 -11.31 -11.21
N VAL A 79 -17.10 -11.80 -11.96
CA VAL A 79 -16.99 -11.56 -13.41
C VAL A 79 -18.21 -12.10 -14.15
N PHE A 80 -18.63 -13.34 -13.84
CA PHE A 80 -19.85 -13.91 -14.42
C PHE A 80 -21.08 -13.04 -14.14
N LEU A 81 -21.26 -12.60 -12.89
CA LEU A 81 -22.38 -11.72 -12.52
C LEU A 81 -22.33 -10.38 -13.26
N ASP A 82 -21.14 -9.79 -13.40
CA ASP A 82 -20.92 -8.53 -14.10
C ASP A 82 -21.20 -8.65 -15.60
N ASP A 83 -20.76 -9.73 -16.25
CA ASP A 83 -21.00 -10.02 -17.66
C ASP A 83 -22.50 -10.20 -17.98
N HIS A 84 -23.29 -10.60 -16.98
CA HIS A 84 -24.75 -10.72 -17.07
C HIS A 84 -25.49 -9.47 -16.56
N GLY A 85 -24.79 -8.37 -16.31
CA GLY A 85 -25.38 -7.09 -15.93
C GLY A 85 -25.94 -7.03 -14.51
N ALA A 86 -25.50 -7.90 -13.58
CA ALA A 86 -26.00 -7.94 -12.21
C ALA A 86 -25.82 -6.60 -11.46
N LYS A 87 -24.81 -5.79 -11.82
CA LYS A 87 -24.59 -4.44 -11.30
C LYS A 87 -25.76 -3.48 -11.54
N GLU A 88 -26.46 -3.66 -12.65
CA GLU A 88 -27.57 -2.79 -13.08
C GLU A 88 -28.94 -3.44 -12.83
N ASN A 89 -28.96 -4.69 -12.36
CA ASN A 89 -30.16 -5.44 -12.07
C ASN A 89 -30.54 -5.37 -10.58
N ARG A 90 -31.72 -4.84 -10.27
CA ARG A 90 -32.21 -4.64 -8.89
C ARG A 90 -32.38 -5.95 -8.10
N THR A 91 -32.61 -7.07 -8.77
CA THR A 91 -32.76 -8.40 -8.16
C THR A 91 -31.41 -8.96 -7.74
N TRP A 92 -30.38 -8.78 -8.58
CA TRP A 92 -29.08 -9.46 -8.43
C TRP A 92 -27.95 -8.59 -7.89
N VAL A 93 -28.12 -7.26 -7.87
CA VAL A 93 -27.10 -6.31 -7.39
C VAL A 93 -26.64 -6.65 -5.96
N TYR A 94 -27.56 -7.02 -5.08
CA TYR A 94 -27.21 -7.36 -3.69
C TYR A 94 -26.36 -8.63 -3.60
N PHE A 95 -26.72 -9.68 -4.32
CA PHE A 95 -25.95 -10.92 -4.37
C PHE A 95 -24.52 -10.66 -4.90
N ARG A 96 -24.42 -9.85 -5.95
CA ARG A 96 -23.14 -9.41 -6.51
C ARG A 96 -22.29 -8.64 -5.51
N GLU A 97 -22.87 -7.76 -4.71
CA GLU A 97 -22.15 -7.04 -3.65
C GLU A 97 -21.65 -7.97 -2.53
N LEU A 98 -22.40 -9.02 -2.19
CA LEU A 98 -21.94 -10.04 -1.23
C LEU A 98 -20.72 -10.79 -1.76
N VAL A 99 -20.76 -11.26 -3.01
CA VAL A 99 -19.63 -11.95 -3.65
C VAL A 99 -18.39 -11.06 -3.71
N ALA A 100 -18.55 -9.80 -4.11
CA ALA A 100 -17.46 -8.82 -4.14
C ALA A 100 -16.90 -8.54 -2.74
N SER A 101 -17.75 -8.46 -1.72
CA SER A 101 -17.31 -8.27 -0.33
C SER A 101 -16.52 -9.47 0.18
N ILE A 102 -16.99 -10.70 -0.09
CA ILE A 102 -16.27 -11.94 0.25
C ILE A 102 -14.90 -11.96 -0.42
N ARG A 103 -14.83 -11.57 -1.70
CA ARG A 103 -13.54 -11.46 -2.41
C ARG A 103 -12.59 -10.49 -1.71
N ASN A 104 -13.05 -9.27 -1.38
CA ASN A 104 -12.21 -8.26 -0.73
C ASN A 104 -11.64 -8.75 0.60
N PHE A 105 -12.49 -9.33 1.46
CA PHE A 105 -12.04 -9.88 2.74
C PHE A 105 -11.15 -11.12 2.57
N ALA A 106 -11.40 -11.97 1.58
CA ALA A 106 -10.53 -13.11 1.28
C ALA A 106 -9.13 -12.68 0.83
N ILE A 107 -9.01 -11.59 0.06
CA ILE A 107 -7.69 -11.05 -0.33
C ILE A 107 -6.99 -10.45 0.89
N ALA A 108 -7.69 -9.67 1.72
CA ALA A 108 -7.12 -9.14 2.96
C ALA A 108 -6.61 -10.25 3.89
N ALA A 109 -7.43 -11.31 4.09
CA ALA A 109 -7.06 -12.47 4.89
C ALA A 109 -5.88 -13.26 4.31
N PHE A 110 -5.79 -13.37 2.98
CA PHE A 110 -4.64 -14.01 2.34
C PHE A 110 -3.34 -13.28 2.63
N GLN A 111 -3.34 -11.94 2.52
CA GLN A 111 -2.15 -11.14 2.80
C GLN A 111 -1.71 -11.26 4.26
N LEU A 112 -2.67 -11.22 5.20
CA LEU A 112 -2.37 -11.39 6.62
C LEU A 112 -1.90 -12.82 6.94
N SER A 113 -2.60 -13.84 6.46
CA SER A 113 -2.20 -15.24 6.66
C SER A 113 -0.83 -15.53 6.05
N HIS A 114 -0.47 -14.86 4.95
CA HIS A 114 0.84 -15.01 4.32
C HIS A 114 1.93 -14.47 5.23
N LEU A 115 1.71 -13.25 5.73
CA LEU A 115 2.62 -12.56 6.64
C LEU A 115 2.83 -13.35 7.93
N LEU A 116 1.75 -13.78 8.60
CA LEU A 116 1.84 -14.53 9.86
C LEU A 116 2.60 -15.85 9.68
N SER A 117 2.30 -16.60 8.61
CA SER A 117 2.96 -17.90 8.36
C SER A 117 4.47 -17.80 8.12
N ARG A 118 4.95 -16.65 7.66
CA ARG A 118 6.36 -16.40 7.30
C ARG A 118 7.06 -15.43 8.25
N TYR A 119 6.37 -14.98 9.29
CA TYR A 119 6.89 -13.93 10.17
C TYR A 119 8.24 -14.30 10.79
N HIS A 120 8.37 -15.54 11.27
CA HIS A 120 9.64 -16.05 11.81
C HIS A 120 10.72 -16.25 10.73
N ASP A 121 10.34 -16.59 9.50
CA ASP A 121 11.31 -16.72 8.39
C ASP A 121 11.89 -15.37 7.98
N TYR A 122 11.18 -14.27 8.25
CA TYR A 122 11.65 -12.92 7.98
C TYR A 122 12.73 -12.43 8.96
N HIS A 123 12.89 -13.05 10.13
CA HIS A 123 13.87 -12.64 11.16
C HIS A 123 13.86 -11.12 11.44
N PRO A 124 12.70 -10.50 11.73
CA PRO A 124 12.66 -9.09 12.06
C PRO A 124 13.53 -8.82 13.28
N ALA A 125 14.42 -7.83 13.19
CA ALA A 125 15.31 -7.44 14.28
C ALA A 125 14.55 -6.70 15.40
N GLU A 126 13.66 -7.41 16.12
CA GLU A 126 12.87 -6.88 17.22
C GLU A 126 12.89 -7.79 18.46
N PRO A 127 12.57 -7.27 19.65
CA PRO A 127 12.44 -8.08 20.86
C PRO A 127 11.34 -9.14 20.74
N GLU A 128 11.53 -10.32 21.34
CA GLU A 128 10.56 -11.43 21.27
C GLU A 128 9.14 -11.02 21.69
N HIS A 129 9.00 -10.24 22.78
CA HIS A 129 7.70 -9.74 23.25
C HIS A 129 6.94 -8.93 22.18
N SER A 130 7.66 -8.17 21.36
CA SER A 130 7.07 -7.39 20.29
C SER A 130 6.56 -8.25 19.13
N THR A 131 7.30 -9.31 18.82
CA THR A 131 6.87 -10.32 17.86
C THR A 131 5.62 -11.04 18.37
N GLU A 132 5.58 -11.44 19.64
CA GLU A 132 4.40 -12.09 20.25
C GLU A 132 3.18 -11.17 20.23
N GLU A 133 3.35 -9.88 20.54
CA GLU A 133 2.28 -8.88 20.47
C GLU A 133 1.71 -8.76 19.04
N PHE A 134 2.59 -8.67 18.03
CA PHE A 134 2.15 -8.61 16.63
C PHE A 134 1.40 -9.87 16.20
N LEU A 135 1.92 -11.05 16.54
CA LEU A 135 1.30 -12.33 16.18
C LEU A 135 -0.08 -12.48 16.86
N ALA A 136 -0.19 -12.11 18.14
CA ALA A 136 -1.46 -12.16 18.87
C ALA A 136 -2.50 -11.21 18.27
N HIS A 137 -2.15 -9.95 17.99
CA HIS A 137 -3.06 -9.02 17.29
C HIS A 137 -3.39 -9.49 15.87
N GLY A 138 -2.46 -10.16 15.20
CA GLY A 138 -2.67 -10.73 13.87
C GLY A 138 -3.66 -11.90 13.89
N GLU A 139 -3.58 -12.77 14.88
CA GLU A 139 -4.55 -13.85 15.10
C GLU A 139 -5.94 -13.30 15.42
N GLU A 140 -6.04 -12.25 16.25
CA GLU A 140 -7.30 -11.58 16.54
C GLU A 140 -7.90 -10.93 15.27
N ALA A 141 -7.07 -10.23 14.48
CA ALA A 141 -7.48 -9.65 13.21
C ALA A 141 -7.98 -10.73 12.23
N MET A 142 -7.30 -11.88 12.17
CA MET A 142 -7.75 -13.03 11.39
C MET A 142 -9.09 -13.56 11.89
N GLU A 143 -9.32 -13.66 13.20
CA GLU A 143 -10.60 -14.13 13.75
C GLU A 143 -11.77 -13.22 13.33
N TYR A 144 -11.61 -11.90 13.39
CA TYR A 144 -12.62 -10.97 12.90
C TYR A 144 -12.90 -11.16 11.40
N ILE A 145 -11.85 -11.27 10.57
CA ILE A 145 -12.02 -11.44 9.12
C ILE A 145 -12.68 -12.79 8.80
N ASN A 146 -12.28 -13.87 9.48
CA ASN A 146 -12.89 -15.20 9.37
C ASN A 146 -14.40 -15.14 9.68
N GLY A 147 -14.77 -14.40 10.74
CA GLY A 147 -16.16 -14.18 11.13
C GLY A 147 -16.96 -13.44 10.06
N ILE A 148 -16.40 -12.35 9.52
CA ILE A 148 -17.02 -11.56 8.45
C ILE A 148 -17.23 -12.40 7.18
N VAL A 149 -16.20 -13.12 6.72
CA VAL A 149 -16.29 -13.98 5.54
C VAL A 149 -17.37 -15.05 5.72
N THR A 150 -17.46 -15.66 6.90
CA THR A 150 -18.47 -16.68 7.20
C THR A 150 -19.88 -16.09 7.21
N ALA A 151 -20.07 -14.90 7.79
CA ALA A 151 -21.37 -14.23 7.82
C ALA A 151 -21.84 -13.82 6.41
N LEU A 152 -20.95 -13.23 5.61
CA LEU A 152 -21.25 -12.87 4.23
C LEU A 152 -21.57 -14.10 3.37
N ALA A 153 -20.81 -15.19 3.52
CA ALA A 153 -21.07 -16.43 2.80
C ALA A 153 -22.43 -17.05 3.16
N GLY A 154 -22.80 -17.02 4.44
CA GLY A 154 -24.11 -17.46 4.90
C GLY A 154 -25.25 -16.63 4.29
N GLU A 155 -25.13 -15.30 4.30
CA GLU A 155 -26.14 -14.43 3.68
C GLU A 155 -26.21 -14.62 2.16
N ALA A 156 -25.09 -14.88 1.48
CA ALA A 156 -25.07 -15.12 0.05
C ALA A 156 -25.88 -16.37 -0.33
N VAL A 157 -25.83 -17.43 0.49
CA VAL A 157 -26.68 -18.62 0.31
C VAL A 157 -28.15 -18.27 0.51
N GLU A 158 -28.49 -17.53 1.58
CA GLU A 158 -29.88 -17.15 1.84
C GLU A 158 -30.44 -16.22 0.77
N GLU A 159 -29.61 -15.36 0.18
CA GLU A 159 -30.02 -14.53 -0.94
C GLU A 159 -30.33 -15.37 -2.19
N LEU A 160 -29.48 -16.35 -2.53
CA LEU A 160 -29.76 -17.25 -3.66
C LEU A 160 -31.10 -17.97 -3.49
N LYS A 161 -31.36 -18.52 -2.28
CA LYS A 161 -32.63 -19.17 -1.96
C LYS A 161 -33.81 -18.23 -2.13
N ARG A 162 -33.70 -16.98 -1.65
CA ARG A 162 -34.75 -15.95 -1.83
C ARG A 162 -35.02 -15.63 -3.30
N ARG A 163 -34.06 -15.86 -4.19
CA ARG A 163 -34.21 -15.69 -5.65
C ARG A 163 -34.60 -16.96 -6.38
N GLY A 164 -34.92 -18.04 -5.67
CA GLY A 164 -35.35 -19.31 -6.27
C GLY A 164 -34.21 -20.16 -6.82
N CYS A 165 -32.96 -19.84 -6.48
CA CYS A 165 -31.77 -20.63 -6.83
C CYS A 165 -31.42 -21.54 -5.64
N ASP A 166 -31.60 -22.85 -5.80
CA ASP A 166 -31.21 -23.84 -4.80
C ASP A 166 -30.01 -24.65 -5.30
N ILE A 167 -28.82 -24.19 -4.92
CA ILE A 167 -27.55 -24.85 -5.26
C ILE A 167 -27.37 -26.23 -4.59
N GLY A 168 -28.29 -26.63 -3.69
CA GLY A 168 -28.12 -27.77 -2.81
C GLY A 168 -26.94 -27.57 -1.85
N MET A 169 -27.01 -28.12 -0.64
CA MET A 169 -25.81 -28.16 0.22
C MET A 169 -24.72 -28.94 -0.54
N PRO A 170 -23.59 -28.32 -0.89
CA PRO A 170 -22.56 -29.05 -1.61
C PRO A 170 -22.06 -30.21 -0.75
N SER A 171 -21.64 -31.31 -1.37
CA SER A 171 -20.92 -32.36 -0.64
C SER A 171 -19.58 -31.80 -0.18
N LEU A 172 -19.48 -31.46 1.10
CA LEU A 172 -18.31 -30.86 1.72
C LEU A 172 -17.41 -31.97 2.26
N ALA A 173 -16.39 -32.36 1.49
CA ALA A 173 -15.39 -33.32 1.93
C ALA A 173 -14.20 -32.58 2.60
N PRO A 174 -13.93 -32.74 3.91
CA PRO A 174 -12.92 -31.97 4.65
C PRO A 174 -11.44 -32.25 4.28
N GLY A 175 -11.15 -32.91 3.16
CA GLY A 175 -9.81 -33.43 2.84
C GLY A 175 -8.88 -32.47 2.08
N GLY A 176 -9.40 -31.41 1.48
CA GLY A 176 -8.67 -30.64 0.44
C GLY A 176 -7.74 -29.53 0.93
N PHE A 177 -7.93 -29.03 2.16
CA PHE A 177 -7.30 -27.78 2.64
C PHE A 177 -6.29 -27.98 3.77
N LYS A 178 -5.70 -29.18 3.90
CA LYS A 178 -4.56 -29.36 4.81
C LYS A 178 -3.42 -28.43 4.38
N GLU A 179 -2.92 -27.66 5.33
CA GLU A 179 -1.76 -26.82 5.13
C GLU A 179 -0.54 -27.70 4.87
N ILE A 180 0.11 -27.52 3.72
CA ILE A 180 1.36 -28.22 3.41
C ILE A 180 2.49 -27.41 4.05
N VAL A 181 2.63 -27.50 5.37
CA VAL A 181 3.76 -26.89 6.08
C VAL A 181 4.95 -27.85 6.02
N SER A 182 5.69 -27.83 4.90
CA SER A 182 6.95 -28.57 4.83
C SER A 182 8.08 -27.74 5.43
N ARG A 183 8.50 -28.06 6.65
CA ARG A 183 9.76 -27.57 7.22
C ARG A 183 10.99 -28.27 6.62
N ALA A 184 10.79 -29.32 5.83
CA ALA A 184 11.85 -30.00 5.10
C ALA A 184 12.30 -29.11 3.92
N LYS A 185 13.58 -28.73 3.93
CA LYS A 185 14.24 -28.03 2.82
C LYS A 185 15.06 -29.02 2.03
N LEU A 186 15.06 -28.89 0.70
CA LEU A 186 16.01 -29.61 -0.14
C LEU A 186 17.45 -29.21 0.23
N PRO A 187 18.43 -30.11 0.08
CA PRO A 187 19.84 -29.76 0.20
C PRO A 187 20.18 -28.56 -0.70
N ARG A 188 20.99 -27.61 -0.20
CA ARG A 188 21.51 -26.49 -1.00
C ARG A 188 22.64 -26.99 -1.89
N ASN A 189 22.29 -27.71 -2.95
CA ASN A 189 23.23 -28.33 -3.90
C ASN A 189 23.30 -27.60 -5.26
N MET A 190 22.68 -26.42 -5.38
CA MET A 190 22.92 -25.52 -6.49
C MET A 190 24.31 -24.91 -6.33
N GLU A 191 25.18 -25.06 -7.32
CA GLU A 191 26.43 -24.29 -7.43
C GLU A 191 26.05 -22.80 -7.52
N THR A 192 26.02 -22.14 -6.37
CA THR A 192 25.66 -20.73 -6.28
C THR A 192 26.96 -19.96 -6.47
N GLU A 193 27.22 -19.48 -7.68
CA GLU A 193 28.18 -18.39 -7.83
C GLU A 193 27.67 -17.24 -6.97
N VAL A 194 28.31 -16.99 -5.84
CA VAL A 194 27.89 -15.90 -4.96
C VAL A 194 28.28 -14.60 -5.64
N TYR A 195 27.31 -14.00 -6.33
CA TYR A 195 27.45 -12.74 -7.03
C TYR A 195 27.79 -11.63 -6.04
N LYS A 196 28.61 -10.69 -6.50
CA LYS A 196 28.83 -9.42 -5.81
C LYS A 196 27.83 -8.41 -6.33
N THR A 197 27.17 -7.70 -5.44
CA THR A 197 26.46 -6.47 -5.80
C THR A 197 27.37 -5.26 -5.62
N SER A 198 26.96 -4.11 -6.14
CA SER A 198 27.71 -2.87 -5.94
C SER A 198 27.12 -2.06 -4.80
N ASP A 199 27.98 -1.40 -4.00
CA ASP A 199 27.55 -0.49 -2.93
C ASP A 199 26.58 0.59 -3.44
N ARG A 200 26.75 1.03 -4.70
CA ARG A 200 25.85 1.98 -5.36
C ARG A 200 24.42 1.44 -5.48
N MET A 201 24.27 0.15 -5.79
CA MET A 201 22.96 -0.49 -5.90
C MET A 201 22.32 -0.70 -4.53
N ILE A 202 23.12 -1.13 -3.54
CA ILE A 202 22.65 -1.22 -2.15
C ILE A 202 22.17 0.16 -1.68
N MET A 203 22.99 1.20 -1.86
CA MET A 203 22.68 2.58 -1.51
C MET A 203 21.38 3.07 -2.16
N HIS A 204 21.18 2.78 -3.44
CA HIS A 204 19.94 3.13 -4.14
C HIS A 204 18.70 2.51 -3.49
N ILE A 205 18.74 1.21 -3.18
CA ILE A 205 17.60 0.48 -2.62
C ILE A 205 17.27 0.97 -1.21
N VAL A 206 18.28 1.17 -0.34
CA VAL A 206 18.06 1.68 1.03
C VAL A 206 17.54 3.12 1.03
N GLU A 207 17.99 3.96 0.09
CA GLU A 207 17.46 5.32 -0.08
C GLU A 207 16.02 5.34 -0.56
N SER A 208 15.70 4.50 -1.54
CA SER A 208 14.33 4.35 -2.04
C SER A 208 13.41 3.91 -0.91
N TYR A 209 13.82 2.93 -0.10
CA TYR A 209 13.07 2.50 1.08
C TYR A 209 12.88 3.65 2.08
N ARG A 210 13.97 4.33 2.45
CA ARG A 210 13.97 5.45 3.40
C ARG A 210 12.99 6.54 2.97
N LYS A 211 12.97 6.91 1.68
CA LYS A 211 12.04 7.93 1.14
C LYS A 211 10.59 7.52 1.32
N VAL A 212 10.25 6.25 1.07
CA VAL A 212 8.89 5.73 1.31
C VAL A 212 8.56 5.76 2.80
N ALA A 213 9.49 5.37 3.68
CA ALA A 213 9.29 5.41 5.12
C ALA A 213 9.04 6.83 5.65
N VAL A 214 9.80 7.83 5.18
CA VAL A 214 9.58 9.24 5.51
C VAL A 214 8.18 9.70 5.10
N ARG A 215 7.71 9.30 3.92
CA ARG A 215 6.35 9.60 3.46
C ARG A 215 5.29 8.96 4.36
N VAL A 216 5.44 7.68 4.70
CA VAL A 216 4.55 6.97 5.64
C VAL A 216 4.50 7.66 7.00
N ASN A 217 5.64 8.12 7.50
CA ASN A 217 5.70 8.82 8.79
C ASN A 217 4.94 10.17 8.77
N ARG A 218 5.02 10.92 7.67
CA ARG A 218 4.28 12.20 7.50
C ARG A 218 2.77 12.01 7.54
N GLU A 219 2.28 10.87 7.06
CA GLU A 219 0.85 10.55 7.10
C GLU A 219 0.32 10.15 8.49
N ARG A 220 1.22 9.93 9.45
CA ARG A 220 0.91 9.58 10.85
C ARG A 220 0.03 8.33 11.01
N TYR A 221 0.22 7.34 10.15
CA TYR A 221 -0.48 6.05 10.19
C TYR A 221 -0.30 5.26 11.50
N GLY A 222 0.79 5.50 12.25
CA GLY A 222 1.03 4.84 13.54
C GLY A 222 0.22 5.38 14.72
N LYS A 223 -0.66 6.38 14.52
CA LYS A 223 -1.44 6.98 15.61
C LYS A 223 -2.76 6.23 15.82
N LYS A 224 -2.87 5.51 16.94
CA LYS A 224 -4.16 4.96 17.42
C LYS A 224 -5.17 6.09 17.58
N THR A 225 -6.30 5.96 16.88
CA THR A 225 -7.34 6.99 16.79
C THR A 225 -8.69 6.30 16.95
N PRO A 226 -9.63 6.81 17.77
CA PRO A 226 -10.95 6.22 17.90
C PRO A 226 -11.63 6.05 16.53
N ALA A 227 -12.40 4.98 16.34
CA ALA A 227 -13.01 4.64 15.06
C ALA A 227 -13.83 5.80 14.46
N GLU A 228 -14.56 6.55 15.29
CA GLU A 228 -15.39 7.68 14.85
C GLU A 228 -14.55 8.88 14.35
N GLU A 229 -13.34 9.06 14.88
CA GLU A 229 -12.41 10.08 14.39
C GLU A 229 -11.64 9.60 13.16
N PHE A 230 -11.26 8.31 13.14
CA PHE A 230 -10.55 7.71 12.03
C PHE A 230 -11.41 7.66 10.77
N ALA A 231 -12.71 7.37 10.90
CA ALA A 231 -13.68 7.42 9.80
C ALA A 231 -13.63 8.74 9.01
N LYS A 232 -13.46 9.88 9.70
CA LYS A 232 -13.38 11.22 9.08
C LYS A 232 -12.14 11.40 8.20
N LEU A 233 -11.13 10.53 8.33
CA LEU A 233 -9.92 10.56 7.51
C LEU A 233 -10.14 9.86 6.16
N ILE A 234 -11.17 9.01 6.02
CA ILE A 234 -11.47 8.30 4.78
C ILE A 234 -12.64 8.99 4.07
N PRO A 235 -12.58 9.31 2.76
CA PRO A 235 -11.46 9.11 1.82
C PRO A 235 -10.45 10.28 1.78
N ALA A 236 -10.69 11.34 2.57
CA ALA A 236 -10.00 12.63 2.41
C ALA A 236 -8.46 12.53 2.58
N ARG A 237 -8.01 12.00 3.72
CA ARG A 237 -6.60 11.84 4.04
C ARG A 237 -6.09 10.44 3.71
N ILE A 238 -6.89 9.42 3.98
CA ILE A 238 -6.59 8.00 3.75
C ILE A 238 -7.57 7.49 2.70
N ASN A 239 -7.09 6.86 1.65
CA ASN A 239 -7.94 6.20 0.66
C ASN A 239 -7.20 5.07 -0.04
N GLU A 240 -7.94 4.25 -0.79
CA GLU A 240 -7.41 3.10 -1.51
C GLU A 240 -6.22 3.49 -2.39
N THR A 241 -6.34 4.58 -3.15
CA THR A 241 -5.30 5.02 -4.10
C THR A 241 -4.01 5.40 -3.39
N LYS A 242 -4.08 6.13 -2.27
CA LYS A 242 -2.90 6.54 -1.49
C LYS A 242 -2.17 5.33 -0.91
N VAL A 243 -2.89 4.34 -0.40
CA VAL A 243 -2.28 3.11 0.13
C VAL A 243 -1.67 2.27 -1.00
N LYS A 244 -2.35 2.15 -2.14
CA LYS A 244 -1.84 1.46 -3.34
C LYS A 244 -0.50 2.02 -3.82
N ILE A 245 -0.32 3.33 -3.79
CA ILE A 245 0.95 3.97 -4.19
C ILE A 245 2.11 3.52 -3.27
N LEU A 246 1.85 3.40 -1.96
CA LEU A 246 2.87 2.95 -1.00
C LEU A 246 3.18 1.46 -1.16
N GLU A 247 2.14 0.63 -1.30
CA GLU A 247 2.24 -0.79 -1.61
C GLU A 247 3.08 -1.04 -2.87
N SER A 248 2.76 -0.34 -3.97
CA SER A 248 3.47 -0.47 -5.24
C SER A 248 4.94 -0.05 -5.14
N ALA A 249 5.24 1.01 -4.37
CA ALA A 249 6.61 1.44 -4.13
C ALA A 249 7.42 0.36 -3.39
N LEU A 250 6.84 -0.29 -2.38
CA LEU A 250 7.48 -1.39 -1.66
C LEU A 250 7.67 -2.63 -2.54
N HIS A 251 6.70 -2.98 -3.39
CA HIS A 251 6.85 -4.07 -4.35
C HIS A 251 8.02 -3.85 -5.32
N ASN A 252 8.18 -2.62 -5.82
CA ASN A 252 9.31 -2.28 -6.69
C ASN A 252 10.64 -2.43 -5.94
N ILE A 253 10.74 -1.89 -4.73
CA ILE A 253 11.92 -2.02 -3.87
C ILE A 253 12.23 -3.49 -3.57
N GLN A 254 11.21 -4.31 -3.28
CA GLN A 254 11.39 -5.74 -3.03
C GLN A 254 11.91 -6.46 -4.27
N SER A 255 11.39 -6.11 -5.44
CA SER A 255 11.81 -6.71 -6.72
C SER A 255 13.26 -6.36 -7.04
N GLU A 256 13.65 -5.10 -6.85
CA GLU A 256 15.04 -4.66 -7.00
C GLU A 256 15.96 -5.34 -5.98
N TYR A 257 15.54 -5.44 -4.73
CA TYR A 257 16.28 -6.16 -3.68
C TYR A 257 16.49 -7.63 -4.06
N ASP A 258 15.41 -8.33 -4.44
CA ASP A 258 15.45 -9.75 -4.81
C ASP A 258 16.28 -10.00 -6.08
N THR A 259 16.39 -9.01 -6.96
CA THR A 259 17.19 -9.09 -8.19
C THR A 259 18.68 -8.80 -7.95
N HIS A 260 18.99 -7.81 -7.11
CA HIS A 260 20.34 -7.23 -7.04
C HIS A 260 21.07 -7.46 -5.72
N ILE A 261 20.38 -7.80 -4.63
CA ILE A 261 20.99 -7.96 -3.29
C ILE A 261 20.80 -9.39 -2.77
N ARG A 262 19.66 -10.01 -3.02
CA ARG A 262 19.35 -11.34 -2.48
C ARG A 262 20.36 -12.40 -2.93
N GLN A 263 20.80 -13.24 -1.99
CA GLN A 263 21.81 -14.29 -2.17
C GLN A 263 23.19 -13.81 -2.64
N THR A 264 23.50 -12.52 -2.47
CA THR A 264 24.84 -11.96 -2.72
C THR A 264 25.76 -12.12 -1.51
N ARG A 265 27.08 -11.91 -1.71
CA ARG A 265 28.05 -11.96 -0.59
C ARG A 265 27.77 -10.87 0.43
N GLU A 266 27.33 -9.71 -0.06
CA GLU A 266 27.02 -8.54 0.74
C GLU A 266 25.82 -8.80 1.67
N GLU A 267 24.72 -9.38 1.17
CA GLU A 267 23.57 -9.77 2.01
C GLU A 267 23.97 -10.83 3.05
N MET A 268 24.67 -11.90 2.63
CA MET A 268 25.06 -12.97 3.56
C MET A 268 26.02 -12.49 4.66
N GLY A 269 26.78 -11.43 4.40
CA GLY A 269 27.72 -10.82 5.34
C GLY A 269 27.14 -9.69 6.19
N ASP A 270 25.92 -9.21 5.89
CA ASP A 270 25.31 -8.06 6.56
C ASP A 270 23.90 -8.38 7.09
N PRO A 271 23.76 -8.58 8.42
CA PRO A 271 22.46 -8.83 9.06
C PRO A 271 21.42 -7.71 8.84
N ASP A 272 21.85 -6.47 8.63
CA ASP A 272 20.93 -5.36 8.36
C ASP A 272 20.30 -5.49 6.97
N LEU A 273 21.03 -5.97 5.96
CA LEU A 273 20.48 -6.24 4.64
C LEU A 273 19.46 -7.39 4.70
N VAL A 274 19.81 -8.48 5.37
CA VAL A 274 18.87 -9.61 5.60
C VAL A 274 17.57 -9.11 6.24
N SER A 275 17.69 -8.26 7.27
CA SER A 275 16.54 -7.68 7.98
C SER A 275 15.76 -6.68 7.12
N LEU A 276 16.42 -5.92 6.24
CA LEU A 276 15.76 -4.95 5.37
C LEU A 276 14.70 -5.61 4.47
N ARG A 277 14.99 -6.80 3.94
CA ARG A 277 14.02 -7.56 3.14
C ARG A 277 12.73 -7.87 3.90
N ALA A 278 12.83 -8.15 5.20
CA ALA A 278 11.67 -8.30 6.08
C ALA A 278 10.89 -7.00 6.22
N PHE A 279 11.60 -5.90 6.47
CA PHE A 279 11.01 -4.57 6.59
C PHE A 279 10.45 -4.02 5.26
N ILE A 280 10.79 -4.61 4.12
CA ILE A 280 10.10 -4.37 2.85
C ILE A 280 8.81 -5.21 2.77
N SER A 281 8.94 -6.51 3.02
CA SER A 281 7.86 -7.48 2.80
C SER A 281 6.68 -7.30 3.76
N ALA A 282 6.96 -7.11 5.06
CA ALA A 282 5.91 -7.01 6.09
C ALA A 282 4.97 -5.83 5.90
N PRO A 283 5.43 -4.56 5.78
CA PRO A 283 4.53 -3.44 5.56
C PRO A 283 3.86 -3.49 4.19
N MET A 284 4.48 -4.11 3.17
CA MET A 284 3.85 -4.30 1.86
C MET A 284 2.56 -5.14 1.98
N HIS A 285 2.62 -6.31 2.63
CA HIS A 285 1.45 -7.15 2.87
C HIS A 285 0.41 -6.46 3.76
N LEU A 286 0.84 -5.69 4.77
CA LEU A 286 -0.07 -4.92 5.64
C LEU A 286 -0.77 -3.78 4.89
N PHE A 287 -0.06 -3.07 4.01
CA PHE A 287 -0.68 -2.05 3.15
C PHE A 287 -1.64 -2.66 2.15
N GLU A 288 -1.32 -3.81 1.55
CA GLU A 288 -2.23 -4.50 0.64
C GLU A 288 -3.50 -4.97 1.36
N MET A 289 -3.35 -5.56 2.55
CA MET A 289 -4.48 -5.90 3.43
C MET A 289 -5.34 -4.66 3.73
N ALA A 290 -4.71 -3.59 4.22
CA ALA A 290 -5.41 -2.35 4.56
C ALA A 290 -6.11 -1.72 3.35
N ARG A 291 -5.50 -1.79 2.16
CA ARG A 291 -6.08 -1.28 0.91
C ARG A 291 -7.42 -1.95 0.61
N TRP A 292 -7.51 -3.27 0.71
CA TRP A 292 -8.76 -4.00 0.44
C TRP A 292 -9.85 -3.71 1.46
N LEU A 293 -9.48 -3.51 2.73
CA LEU A 293 -10.41 -3.10 3.78
C LEU A 293 -10.90 -1.65 3.58
N ILE A 294 -10.01 -0.74 3.20
CA ILE A 294 -10.36 0.65 2.86
C ILE A 294 -11.27 0.68 1.64
N HIS A 295 -10.97 -0.11 0.60
CA HIS A 295 -11.80 -0.23 -0.59
C HIS A 295 -13.22 -0.70 -0.23
N PHE A 296 -13.34 -1.72 0.62
CA PHE A 296 -14.62 -2.17 1.14
C PHE A 296 -15.33 -1.03 1.89
N TYR A 297 -14.66 -0.35 2.82
CA TYR A 297 -15.24 0.73 3.60
C TYR A 297 -15.75 1.90 2.73
N GLU A 298 -14.92 2.40 1.81
CA GLU A 298 -15.28 3.50 0.89
C GLU A 298 -16.50 3.17 0.02
N ARG A 299 -16.59 1.92 -0.44
CA ARG A 299 -17.72 1.46 -1.28
C ARG A 299 -19.04 1.42 -0.52
N HIS A 300 -18.99 1.22 0.80
CA HIS A 300 -20.16 1.08 1.67
C HIS A 300 -20.46 2.34 2.52
N GLU A 301 -19.61 3.38 2.43
CA GLU A 301 -19.86 4.71 3.01
C GLU A 301 -20.29 5.77 1.98
N ASN A 302 -19.84 5.70 0.72
CA ASN A 302 -20.11 6.77 -0.26
C ASN A 302 -21.51 6.66 -0.86
N ASP A 303 -22.44 7.61 -0.62
CA ASP A 303 -23.87 7.68 -1.06
C ASP A 303 -24.19 7.55 -2.58
N ILE A 304 -23.26 7.13 -3.43
CA ILE A 304 -23.39 7.27 -4.89
C ILE A 304 -24.30 6.20 -5.53
N HIS A 305 -24.40 4.94 -5.04
CA HIS A 305 -25.25 3.88 -5.64
C HIS A 305 -25.83 2.86 -4.62
N SER A 306 -27.14 2.59 -4.72
CA SER A 306 -28.02 1.62 -4.02
C SER A 306 -27.98 1.53 -2.47
N ASP A 307 -28.73 2.41 -1.81
CA ASP A 307 -28.91 2.47 -0.34
C ASP A 307 -29.30 1.13 0.31
N GLN A 308 -30.20 0.34 -0.31
CA GLN A 308 -30.72 -0.89 0.32
C GLN A 308 -29.70 -2.04 0.41
N SER A 309 -28.84 -2.21 -0.59
CA SER A 309 -27.84 -3.28 -0.59
C SER A 309 -26.76 -3.00 0.46
N ARG A 310 -26.42 -1.73 0.64
CA ARG A 310 -25.43 -1.27 1.60
C ARG A 310 -25.89 -1.40 3.03
N ASP A 311 -27.12 -0.98 3.33
CA ASP A 311 -27.69 -1.12 4.68
C ASP A 311 -27.72 -2.58 5.12
N ARG A 312 -28.04 -3.49 4.20
CA ARG A 312 -28.02 -4.93 4.46
C ARG A 312 -26.60 -5.46 4.73
N ILE A 313 -25.59 -5.00 3.99
CA ILE A 313 -24.18 -5.40 4.24
C ILE A 313 -23.66 -4.78 5.54
N ALA A 314 -24.01 -3.54 5.85
CA ALA A 314 -23.65 -2.87 7.10
C ALA A 314 -24.26 -3.56 8.32
N GLY A 315 -25.41 -4.23 8.17
CA GLY A 315 -25.99 -5.09 9.20
C GLY A 315 -25.22 -6.41 9.44
N LEU A 316 -24.38 -6.84 8.49
CA LEU A 316 -23.57 -8.07 8.59
C LEU A 316 -22.13 -7.79 9.01
N VAL A 317 -21.61 -6.62 8.64
CA VAL A 317 -20.22 -6.22 8.85
C VAL A 317 -20.18 -4.96 9.69
N ASP A 318 -19.76 -5.09 10.94
CA ASP A 318 -19.59 -3.94 11.83
C ASP A 318 -18.47 -3.03 11.31
N LYS A 319 -18.86 -1.81 10.92
CA LYS A 319 -17.96 -0.77 10.43
C LYS A 319 -16.84 -0.44 11.42
N LYS A 320 -17.10 -0.51 12.73
CA LYS A 320 -16.08 -0.27 13.76
C LYS A 320 -15.00 -1.33 13.75
N ILE A 321 -15.36 -2.59 13.54
CA ILE A 321 -14.39 -3.69 13.40
C ILE A 321 -13.53 -3.46 12.16
N VAL A 322 -14.13 -3.11 11.02
CA VAL A 322 -13.38 -2.83 9.79
C VAL A 322 -12.42 -1.65 9.98
N LEU A 323 -12.87 -0.56 10.60
CA LEU A 323 -12.01 0.59 10.91
C LEU A 323 -10.86 0.21 11.84
N GLY A 324 -11.11 -0.60 12.88
CA GLY A 324 -10.06 -1.12 13.77
C GLY A 324 -9.03 -2.00 13.04
N LEU A 325 -9.48 -2.88 12.14
CA LEU A 325 -8.56 -3.68 11.30
C LEU A 325 -7.68 -2.79 10.41
N ILE A 326 -8.22 -1.68 9.90
CA ILE A 326 -7.47 -0.71 9.09
C ILE A 326 -6.50 0.08 9.97
N SER A 327 -6.98 0.74 11.02
CA SER A 327 -6.21 1.71 11.80
C SER A 327 -5.29 1.03 12.82
N ASP A 328 -5.85 0.18 13.66
CA ASP A 328 -5.21 -0.31 14.88
C ASP A 328 -4.32 -1.52 14.63
N PHE A 329 -4.54 -2.19 13.48
CA PHE A 329 -3.71 -3.29 13.02
C PHE A 329 -2.95 -2.94 11.73
N GLY A 330 -3.62 -2.86 10.59
CA GLY A 330 -2.97 -2.77 9.26
C GLY A 330 -2.01 -1.58 9.14
N LEU A 331 -2.53 -0.36 9.27
CA LEU A 331 -1.75 0.87 9.15
C LEU A 331 -0.78 1.09 10.32
N PHE A 332 -1.18 0.68 11.54
CA PHE A 332 -0.32 0.77 12.72
C PHE A 332 0.96 -0.05 12.57
N TYR A 333 0.84 -1.35 12.26
CA TYR A 333 2.01 -2.22 12.09
C TYR A 333 2.77 -1.90 10.81
N ALA A 334 2.10 -1.48 9.73
CA ALA A 334 2.79 -1.01 8.53
C ALA A 334 3.68 0.19 8.86
N HIS A 335 3.17 1.20 9.59
CA HIS A 335 3.98 2.34 10.04
C HIS A 335 5.15 1.90 10.92
N ARG A 336 4.91 1.04 11.92
CA ARG A 336 5.94 0.51 12.81
C ARG A 336 7.09 -0.13 12.04
N TYR A 337 6.81 -1.08 11.14
CA TYR A 337 7.85 -1.76 10.36
C TYR A 337 8.55 -0.84 9.37
N MET A 338 7.84 0.14 8.79
CA MET A 338 8.46 1.16 7.94
C MET A 338 9.48 2.00 8.73
N MET A 339 9.17 2.36 9.98
CA MET A 339 10.09 3.13 10.83
C MET A 339 11.31 2.30 11.28
N MET A 340 11.12 1.02 11.56
CA MET A 340 12.23 0.12 11.87
C MET A 340 13.15 -0.06 10.65
N GLY A 341 12.58 -0.32 9.48
CA GLY A 341 13.34 -0.41 8.23
C GLY A 341 14.04 0.89 7.86
N LYS A 342 13.47 2.05 8.21
CA LYS A 342 14.13 3.36 8.02
C LYS A 342 15.43 3.42 8.82
N SER A 343 15.38 3.04 10.10
CA SER A 343 16.57 3.03 10.96
C SER A 343 17.65 2.08 10.43
N VAL A 344 17.26 0.89 9.95
CA VAL A 344 18.18 -0.06 9.31
C VAL A 344 18.77 0.52 8.03
N SER A 345 17.94 1.15 7.19
CA SER A 345 18.39 1.80 5.94
C SER A 345 19.41 2.89 6.22
N GLU A 346 19.15 3.77 7.19
CA GLU A 346 20.08 4.85 7.58
C GLU A 346 21.41 4.31 8.10
N LYS A 347 21.40 3.21 8.88
CA LYS A 347 22.64 2.54 9.32
C LYS A 347 23.45 2.00 8.13
N VAL A 348 22.81 1.32 7.19
CA VAL A 348 23.46 0.80 5.98
C VAL A 348 24.01 1.94 5.13
N MET A 349 23.23 3.02 4.95
CA MET A 349 23.66 4.22 4.22
C MET A 349 24.91 4.82 4.85
N THR A 350 24.93 5.03 6.17
CA THR A 350 26.11 5.58 6.87
C THR A 350 27.35 4.71 6.68
N ARG A 351 27.22 3.37 6.73
CA ARG A 351 28.38 2.47 6.50
C ARG A 351 28.92 2.51 5.07
N LEU A 352 28.05 2.68 4.08
CA LEU A 352 28.42 2.73 2.66
C LEU A 352 28.81 4.14 2.20
N SER A 353 28.57 5.16 3.02
CA SER A 353 28.86 6.55 2.70
C SER A 353 30.36 6.81 2.65
N ARG A 354 30.78 7.66 1.72
CA ARG A 354 32.16 8.13 1.65
C ARG A 354 32.28 9.39 2.48
N ILE A 355 32.89 9.25 3.66
CA ILE A 355 33.12 10.39 4.54
C ILE A 355 34.20 11.28 3.94
N THR A 356 33.82 12.52 3.64
CA THR A 356 34.73 13.57 3.15
C THR A 356 34.61 14.79 4.05
N ARG A 357 35.44 15.82 3.78
CA ARG A 357 35.36 17.11 4.45
C ARG A 357 35.25 18.22 3.43
N ILE A 358 34.45 19.25 3.77
CA ILE A 358 34.38 20.50 3.01
C ILE A 358 34.61 21.66 3.97
N SER A 359 35.29 22.70 3.48
CA SER A 359 35.39 23.99 4.18
C SER A 359 34.38 24.98 3.61
N VAL A 360 33.58 25.58 4.48
CA VAL A 360 32.48 26.50 4.12
C VAL A 360 32.49 27.74 5.01
N PRO A 361 32.03 28.90 4.50
CA PRO A 361 31.98 30.12 5.30
C PRO A 361 30.98 30.00 6.45
N VAL A 362 31.28 30.66 7.58
CA VAL A 362 30.33 30.85 8.68
C VAL A 362 29.19 31.78 8.22
N PRO A 363 27.91 31.48 8.53
CA PRO A 363 26.79 32.32 8.12
C PRO A 363 26.94 33.77 8.61
N LYS A 364 26.66 34.74 7.74
CA LYS A 364 26.68 36.17 8.08
C LYS A 364 25.27 36.74 8.20
N PRO A 365 25.03 37.67 9.15
CA PRO A 365 26.01 38.33 10.02
C PRO A 365 26.25 37.64 11.37
N ALA A 366 25.43 36.65 11.76
CA ALA A 366 25.33 36.20 13.14
C ALA A 366 25.73 34.74 13.40
N GLY A 367 26.41 34.08 12.46
CA GLY A 367 26.86 32.69 12.60
C GLY A 367 25.72 31.67 12.58
N PHE A 368 25.98 30.46 13.11
CA PHE A 368 24.99 29.39 13.21
C PHE A 368 23.98 29.67 14.32
N HIS A 369 23.04 30.57 14.08
CA HIS A 369 21.84 30.74 14.91
C HIS A 369 20.68 29.87 14.40
N ALA A 370 19.47 30.06 14.95
CA ALA A 370 18.34 29.17 14.74
C ALA A 370 18.04 28.84 13.26
N ARG A 371 18.11 29.82 12.34
CA ARG A 371 17.78 29.59 10.92
C ARG A 371 18.88 28.80 10.19
N PRO A 372 20.16 29.22 10.15
CA PRO A 372 21.21 28.46 9.48
C PRO A 372 21.37 27.06 10.08
N ALA A 373 21.33 26.95 11.41
CA ALA A 373 21.37 25.67 12.10
C ALA A 373 20.21 24.76 11.66
N TYR A 374 18.99 25.27 11.65
CA TYR A 374 17.83 24.50 11.21
C TYR A 374 17.92 24.05 9.75
N TYR A 375 18.39 24.90 8.83
CA TYR A 375 18.52 24.51 7.43
C TYR A 375 19.60 23.45 7.21
N VAL A 376 20.71 23.51 7.96
CA VAL A 376 21.68 22.41 7.98
C VAL A 376 21.02 21.12 8.46
N THR A 377 20.24 21.14 9.56
CA THR A 377 19.54 19.93 10.01
C THR A 377 18.58 19.39 8.95
N LEU A 378 17.91 20.24 8.17
CA LEU A 378 17.03 19.80 7.08
C LEU A 378 17.78 19.12 5.94
N VAL A 379 19.00 19.55 5.61
CA VAL A 379 19.85 18.86 4.62
C VAL A 379 20.26 17.50 5.14
N VAL A 380 20.73 17.43 6.39
CA VAL A 380 21.17 16.16 6.99
C VAL A 380 19.99 15.20 7.12
N GLU A 381 18.80 15.68 7.49
CA GLU A 381 17.57 14.91 7.53
C GLU A 381 17.05 14.51 6.14
N GLU A 382 17.32 15.27 5.08
CA GLU A 382 16.93 14.85 3.73
C GLU A 382 17.75 13.63 3.28
N HIS A 383 19.06 13.65 3.55
CA HIS A 383 19.96 12.56 3.12
C HIS A 383 19.99 11.38 4.10
N GLY A 384 19.79 11.60 5.40
CA GLY A 384 19.73 10.54 6.41
C GLY A 384 21.07 9.88 6.75
N THR A 385 22.18 10.53 6.42
CA THR A 385 23.54 10.10 6.78
C THR A 385 24.08 10.97 7.91
N ASP A 386 25.04 10.44 8.67
CA ASP A 386 25.70 11.22 9.72
C ASP A 386 26.54 12.35 9.11
N ALA A 387 26.44 13.55 9.71
CA ALA A 387 27.24 14.71 9.36
C ALA A 387 27.57 15.50 10.62
N PHE A 388 28.75 16.12 10.64
CA PHE A 388 29.28 16.84 11.79
C PHE A 388 29.85 18.18 11.36
N LEU A 389 29.58 19.22 12.14
CA LEU A 389 30.31 20.48 12.08
C LEU A 389 31.56 20.34 12.96
N VAL A 390 32.73 20.63 12.40
CA VAL A 390 34.03 20.48 13.05
C VAL A 390 34.62 21.87 13.29
N VAL A 391 34.90 22.18 14.56
CA VAL A 391 35.50 23.44 15.00
C VAL A 391 36.67 23.11 15.93
N GLY A 392 37.89 23.33 15.45
CA GLY A 392 39.10 22.84 16.13
C GLY A 392 39.05 21.32 16.31
N ASP A 393 39.19 20.87 17.56
CA ASP A 393 39.13 19.45 17.94
C ASP A 393 37.71 18.97 18.30
N ARG A 394 36.70 19.86 18.22
CA ARG A 394 35.32 19.57 18.62
C ARG A 394 34.48 19.19 17.40
N LYS A 395 33.63 18.18 17.57
CA LYS A 395 32.60 17.77 16.59
C LYS A 395 31.21 17.97 17.18
N PHE A 396 30.33 18.56 16.39
CA PHE A 396 28.93 18.87 16.72
C PHE A 396 28.01 18.11 15.76
N ASP A 397 27.00 17.39 16.27
CA ASP A 397 26.09 16.62 15.41
C ASP A 397 25.23 17.56 14.57
N ALA A 398 25.36 17.50 13.25
CA ALA A 398 24.67 18.40 12.34
C ALA A 398 23.16 18.07 12.19
N ARG A 399 22.65 17.02 12.85
CA ARG A 399 21.21 16.77 13.05
C ARG A 399 20.63 17.52 14.25
N SER A 400 21.48 17.92 15.20
CA SER A 400 21.07 18.60 16.41
C SER A 400 21.14 20.12 16.19
N VAL A 401 19.98 20.77 16.17
CA VAL A 401 19.92 22.24 16.16
C VAL A 401 20.68 22.80 17.37
N LEU A 402 20.60 22.14 18.54
CA LEU A 402 21.28 22.60 19.75
C LEU A 402 22.81 22.52 19.62
N ASP A 403 23.34 21.44 19.06
CA ASP A 403 24.79 21.28 18.84
C ASP A 403 25.29 22.33 17.84
N LEU A 404 24.52 22.61 16.79
CA LEU A 404 24.87 23.64 15.81
C LEU A 404 24.81 25.06 16.39
N LEU A 405 23.86 25.33 17.30
CA LEU A 405 23.82 26.59 18.05
C LEU A 405 25.03 26.74 18.98
N GLU A 406 25.43 25.65 19.65
CA GLU A 406 26.63 25.63 20.48
C GLU A 406 27.89 25.89 19.64
N ALA A 407 28.01 25.23 18.49
CA ALA A 407 29.08 25.49 17.53
C ALA A 407 29.08 26.95 17.04
N GLY A 408 27.89 27.55 16.87
CA GLY A 408 27.73 28.97 16.57
C GLY A 408 28.36 29.89 17.63
N GLY A 409 28.21 29.55 18.92
CA GLY A 409 28.89 30.28 19.99
C GLY A 409 30.41 30.14 19.93
N VAL A 410 30.90 28.91 19.75
CA VAL A 410 32.35 28.63 19.67
C VAL A 410 33.00 29.32 18.48
N THR A 411 32.37 29.28 17.31
CA THR A 411 32.87 29.95 16.10
C THR A 411 32.92 31.46 16.25
N ALA A 412 31.95 32.06 16.97
CA ALA A 412 31.95 33.48 17.28
C ALA A 412 33.05 33.87 18.28
N ASP A 413 33.24 33.08 19.34
CA ASP A 413 34.28 33.31 20.36
C ASP A 413 35.69 33.21 19.77
N GLU A 414 35.91 32.28 18.83
CA GLU A 414 37.18 32.08 18.12
C GLU A 414 37.36 33.02 16.90
N GLY A 415 36.33 33.80 16.54
CA GLY A 415 36.39 34.73 15.41
C GLY A 415 36.56 34.05 14.05
N LEU A 416 36.02 32.84 13.88
CA LEU A 416 36.18 32.04 12.67
C LEU A 416 35.30 32.55 11.53
N GLU A 417 35.89 32.70 10.35
CA GLU A 417 35.14 33.01 9.12
C GLU A 417 34.77 31.77 8.31
N MET A 418 35.44 30.65 8.57
CA MET A 418 35.29 29.37 7.88
C MET A 418 35.19 28.25 8.89
N VAL A 419 34.42 27.22 8.56
CA VAL A 419 34.27 25.98 9.34
C VAL A 419 34.38 24.77 8.42
N GLU A 420 34.66 23.60 9.00
CA GLU A 420 34.64 22.34 8.26
C GLU A 420 33.39 21.53 8.58
N PHE A 421 32.77 20.96 7.55
CA PHE A 421 31.80 19.88 7.73
C PHE A 421 32.43 18.55 7.32
N GLU A 422 32.15 17.51 8.09
CA GLU A 422 32.54 16.13 7.82
C GLU A 422 31.28 15.26 7.66
N GLY A 423 31.19 14.46 6.59
CA GLY A 423 29.99 13.65 6.32
C GLY A 423 30.00 13.01 4.93
N ASP A 424 28.87 12.42 4.54
CA ASP A 424 28.67 11.86 3.19
C ASP A 424 28.78 12.94 2.10
N GLU A 425 29.43 12.60 0.99
CA GLU A 425 29.70 13.51 -0.13
C GLU A 425 28.44 14.24 -0.64
N ARG A 426 27.28 13.57 -0.65
CA ARG A 426 26.00 14.15 -1.14
C ARG A 426 25.41 15.13 -0.14
N THR A 427 25.42 14.77 1.14
CA THR A 427 25.01 15.67 2.23
C THR A 427 25.89 16.92 2.24
N LEU A 428 27.20 16.74 2.09
CA LEU A 428 28.14 17.85 2.01
C LEU A 428 27.96 18.71 0.76
N ALA A 429 27.62 18.12 -0.39
CA ALA A 429 27.31 18.88 -1.60
C ALA A 429 26.11 19.84 -1.37
N ASP A 430 25.06 19.38 -0.69
CA ASP A 430 23.91 20.22 -0.38
C ASP A 430 24.19 21.26 0.73
N ILE A 431 25.01 20.91 1.73
CA ILE A 431 25.52 21.88 2.73
C ILE A 431 26.36 22.96 2.03
N LYS A 432 27.15 22.59 1.02
CA LYS A 432 27.93 23.53 0.22
C LYS A 432 27.03 24.50 -0.53
N LEU A 433 25.96 24.00 -1.16
CA LEU A 433 24.94 24.84 -1.81
C LEU A 433 24.25 25.79 -0.82
N LEU A 434 23.93 25.32 0.39
CA LEU A 434 23.43 26.19 1.47
C LEU A 434 24.44 27.28 1.81
N ALA A 435 25.72 26.93 2.00
CA ALA A 435 26.75 27.89 2.36
C ALA A 435 26.99 28.93 1.26
N ASP A 436 26.94 28.53 -0.01
CA ASP A 436 27.13 29.42 -1.16
C ASP A 436 26.02 30.48 -1.30
N CYS A 437 24.84 30.23 -0.72
CA CYS A 437 23.75 31.22 -0.59
C CYS A 437 23.62 31.80 0.82
N ASN A 438 24.72 31.82 1.58
CA ASN A 438 24.79 32.31 2.97
C ASN A 438 23.68 31.72 3.86
N TYR A 439 23.45 30.42 3.74
CA TYR A 439 22.45 29.65 4.48
C TYR A 439 21.04 30.24 4.39
N CYS A 440 20.74 30.92 3.28
CA CYS A 440 19.46 31.57 3.04
C CYS A 440 19.05 32.60 4.12
N GLU A 441 20.04 33.28 4.74
CA GLU A 441 19.77 34.39 5.68
C GLU A 441 19.01 35.54 4.99
N ASN A 442 19.49 35.93 3.81
CA ASN A 442 18.92 37.01 2.99
C ASN A 442 18.56 36.55 1.56
N GLU A 443 18.83 35.29 1.24
CA GLU A 443 18.70 34.73 -0.11
C GLU A 443 17.55 33.73 -0.19
N GLN A 444 17.03 33.53 -1.42
CA GLN A 444 16.03 32.50 -1.66
C GLN A 444 16.68 31.13 -1.60
N ILE A 445 15.94 30.16 -1.06
CA ILE A 445 16.36 28.76 -1.04
C ILE A 445 16.59 28.29 -2.49
N PRO A 446 17.79 27.75 -2.81
CA PRO A 446 18.11 27.20 -4.12
C PRO A 446 17.06 26.20 -4.62
N LYS A 447 16.89 26.08 -5.94
CA LYS A 447 15.88 25.17 -6.52
C LYS A 447 16.22 23.72 -6.22
N GLU A 448 17.51 23.42 -6.15
CA GLU A 448 18.11 22.14 -5.81
C GLU A 448 17.70 21.70 -4.40
N LEU A 449 17.55 22.65 -3.48
CA LEU A 449 17.16 22.43 -2.09
C LEU A 449 15.65 22.61 -1.85
N TYR A 450 14.83 22.21 -2.82
CA TYR A 450 13.37 22.44 -2.77
C TYR A 450 12.70 21.81 -1.53
N TYR A 451 13.26 20.73 -0.99
CA TYR A 451 12.74 20.04 0.19
C TYR A 451 12.78 20.94 1.45
N ILE A 452 13.75 21.86 1.55
CA ILE A 452 13.80 22.88 2.61
C ILE A 452 12.60 23.84 2.50
N ARG A 453 12.21 24.23 1.27
CA ARG A 453 11.02 25.07 1.04
C ARG A 453 9.74 24.35 1.46
N VAL A 454 9.63 23.06 1.15
CA VAL A 454 8.47 22.25 1.53
C VAL A 454 8.36 22.14 3.05
N ALA A 455 9.48 21.86 3.74
CA ALA A 455 9.50 21.78 5.20
C ALA A 455 9.09 23.10 5.87
N ARG A 456 9.55 24.25 5.34
CA ARG A 456 9.19 25.58 5.84
C ARG A 456 7.69 25.86 5.74
N ASN A 457 7.05 25.48 4.63
CA ASN A 457 5.63 25.72 4.40
C ASN A 457 4.69 24.85 5.26
N ILE A 458 5.20 23.78 5.88
CA ILE A 458 4.42 22.91 6.77
C ILE A 458 4.39 23.46 8.20
N MET A 459 5.31 24.38 8.55
CA MET A 459 5.42 25.00 9.87
C MET A 459 4.74 26.38 9.96
N THR A 460 4.36 26.96 8.83
CA THR A 460 3.53 28.17 8.70
C THR A 460 2.10 27.77 8.39
#